data_AF-A0A838WC58-F1
#
_entry.id   AF-A0A838WC58-F1
#
_cell.length_a   1.000
_cell.length_b   1.000
_cell.length_c   1.000
_cell.angle_alpha   90.00
_cell.angle_beta   90.00
_cell.angle_gamma   90.00
#
_symmetry.space_group_name_H-M   'P 1'
#
loop_
_entity.id
_entity.type
_entity.pdbx_description
1 polymer ?
#
loop_
_entity_poly.entity_id
_entity_poly.type
_entity_poly.pdbx_seq_one_letter_code
_entity_poly.pdbx_strand_id
1 'polypeptide(L)'
;MNGHNEELLRRICVELQVRPTLSDGVLLAMAEQIDPGIAGMDPRSFAARYLFPARRSLQAAARKPRRSPEKRRKEPGSPAPIVAEPPPVAAEPPRVAAEPAQAPPHEQIRAVFFEFARELAEAENYAAWVHVLTRADRYVERVVPLF
;
A
#
# COMPACT_ATOMS: atom_id res chain seq x y z
N MET A 1 -27.97 -7.33 13.74
CA MET A 1 -26.50 -7.39 13.55
C MET A 1 -25.97 -5.97 13.71
N ASN A 2 -24.96 -5.78 14.57
CA ASN A 2 -24.62 -4.49 15.16
C ASN A 2 -24.03 -3.51 14.14
N GLY A 3 -24.79 -2.47 13.76
CA GLY A 3 -24.34 -1.44 12.82
C GLY A 3 -23.10 -0.66 13.26
N HIS A 4 -22.75 -0.69 14.55
CA HIS A 4 -21.52 -0.07 15.07
C HIS A 4 -20.25 -0.73 14.52
N ASN A 5 -20.29 -2.03 14.24
CA ASN A 5 -19.15 -2.76 13.71
C ASN A 5 -18.85 -2.37 12.25
N GLU A 6 -19.89 -2.12 11.45
CA GLU A 6 -19.74 -1.67 10.07
C GLU A 6 -19.21 -0.24 9.97
N GLU A 7 -19.65 0.65 10.85
CA GLU A 7 -19.15 2.03 10.90
C GLU A 7 -17.67 2.09 11.26
N LEU A 8 -17.26 1.28 12.26
CA LEU A 8 -15.86 1.13 12.63
C LEU A 8 -15.00 0.63 11.45
N LEU A 9 -15.47 -0.42 10.76
CA LEU A 9 -14.79 -0.96 9.58
C LEU A 9 -14.67 0.07 8.45
N ARG A 10 -15.74 0.83 8.17
CA ARG A 10 -15.69 1.91 7.17
C ARG A 10 -14.67 2.97 7.53
N ARG A 11 -14.64 3.40 8.79
CA ARG A 11 -13.70 4.42 9.25
C ARG A 11 -12.25 3.93 9.17
N ILE A 12 -11.98 2.70 9.62
CA ILE A 12 -10.65 2.07 9.51
C ILE A 12 -10.23 1.96 8.04
N CYS A 13 -11.14 1.61 7.13
CA CYS A 13 -10.84 1.60 5.69
C CYS A 13 -10.45 2.98 5.16
N VAL A 14 -11.17 4.05 5.54
CA VAL A 14 -10.83 5.43 5.14
C VAL A 14 -9.46 5.84 5.68
N GLU A 15 -9.18 5.59 6.96
CA GLU A 15 -7.88 5.92 7.56
C GLU A 15 -6.74 5.14 6.93
N LEU A 16 -6.91 3.84 6.68
CA LEU A 16 -5.92 3.02 5.99
C LEU A 16 -5.70 3.42 4.52
N GLN A 17 -6.72 3.98 3.87
CA GLN A 17 -6.61 4.49 2.50
C GLN A 17 -5.80 5.79 2.45
N VAL A 18 -5.99 6.68 3.42
CA VAL A 18 -5.24 7.95 3.52
C VAL A 18 -3.82 7.70 4.06
N ARG A 19 -3.67 6.77 5.01
CA ARG A 19 -2.42 6.49 5.73
C ARG A 19 -2.18 4.97 5.83
N PRO A 20 -1.64 4.32 4.78
CA PRO A 20 -1.47 2.88 4.74
C PRO A 20 -0.40 2.33 5.70
N THR A 21 0.49 3.20 6.20
CA THR A 21 1.59 2.84 7.11
C THR A 21 1.27 3.10 8.58
N LEU A 22 0.01 3.40 8.92
CA LEU A 22 -0.43 3.57 10.30
C LEU A 22 -0.16 2.30 11.11
N SER A 23 0.46 2.47 12.28
CA SER A 23 0.71 1.36 13.19
C SER A 23 -0.60 0.80 13.74
N ASP A 24 -0.65 -0.53 13.91
CA ASP A 24 -1.85 -1.23 14.38
C ASP A 24 -2.30 -0.74 15.78
N GLY A 25 -1.37 -0.29 16.63
CA GLY A 25 -1.68 0.27 17.95
C GLY A 25 -2.38 1.62 17.90
N VAL A 26 -2.05 2.48 16.94
CA VAL A 26 -2.75 3.77 16.75
C VAL A 26 -4.15 3.55 16.18
N LEU A 27 -4.31 2.54 15.30
CA LEU A 27 -5.63 2.16 14.78
C LEU A 27 -6.52 1.56 15.88
N LEU A 28 -5.95 0.81 16.83
CA LEU A 28 -6.66 0.33 18.01
C LEU A 28 -7.13 1.50 18.89
N ALA A 29 -6.23 2.43 19.25
CA ALA A 29 -6.58 3.59 20.08
C ALA A 29 -7.67 4.47 19.44
N MET A 30 -7.68 4.62 18.11
CA MET A 30 -8.77 5.31 17.41
C MET A 30 -10.07 4.50 17.41
N ALA A 31 -9.99 3.17 17.29
CA ALA A 31 -11.15 2.30 17.35
C ALA A 31 -11.83 2.34 18.73
N GLU A 32 -11.05 2.46 19.81
CA GLU A 32 -11.55 2.59 21.19
C GLU A 32 -12.38 3.86 21.40
N GLN A 33 -12.05 4.95 20.72
CA GLN A 33 -12.81 6.21 20.80
C GLN A 33 -14.19 6.09 20.15
N ILE A 34 -14.35 5.19 19.18
CA ILE A 34 -15.58 5.01 18.40
C ILE A 34 -16.46 3.93 19.03
N ASP A 35 -15.86 2.82 19.45
CA ASP A 35 -16.55 1.73 20.13
C ASP A 35 -15.79 1.35 21.42
N PRO A 36 -16.29 1.80 22.58
CA PRO A 36 -15.71 1.46 23.88
C PRO A 36 -15.67 -0.06 24.14
N GLY A 37 -16.48 -0.86 23.43
CA GLY A 37 -16.45 -2.31 23.51
C GLY A 37 -15.16 -2.95 23.00
N ILE A 38 -14.30 -2.18 22.32
CA ILE A 38 -13.00 -2.62 21.79
C ILE A 38 -11.86 -2.33 22.79
N ALA A 39 -12.06 -1.47 23.79
CA ALA A 39 -11.03 -1.04 24.75
C ALA A 39 -10.44 -2.16 25.64
N GLY A 40 -11.03 -3.36 25.62
CA GLY A 40 -10.47 -4.55 26.27
C GLY A 40 -9.90 -5.60 25.31
N MET A 41 -9.82 -5.29 24.02
CA MET A 41 -9.44 -6.26 22.98
C MET A 41 -7.92 -6.31 22.80
N ASP A 42 -7.37 -7.52 22.80
CA ASP A 42 -5.95 -7.73 22.45
C ASP A 42 -5.65 -7.22 21.03
N PRO A 43 -4.50 -6.58 20.78
CA PRO A 43 -4.14 -6.06 19.46
C PRO A 43 -4.22 -7.12 18.34
N ARG A 44 -3.92 -8.39 18.62
CA ARG A 44 -4.05 -9.47 17.62
C ARG A 44 -5.51 -9.80 17.33
N SER A 45 -6.36 -9.80 18.35
CA SER A 45 -7.80 -10.00 18.19
C SER A 45 -8.44 -8.87 17.39
N PHE A 46 -8.03 -7.62 17.64
CA PHE A 46 -8.44 -6.46 16.85
C PHE A 46 -7.99 -6.59 15.40
N ALA A 47 -6.73 -6.97 15.17
CA ALA A 47 -6.21 -7.13 13.83
C ALA A 47 -6.96 -8.20 13.03
N ALA A 48 -7.25 -9.34 13.66
CA ALA A 48 -8.00 -10.44 13.04
C ALA A 48 -9.43 -10.04 12.68
N ARG A 49 -10.11 -9.28 13.55
CA ARG A 49 -11.53 -8.99 13.43
C ARG A 49 -11.85 -7.74 12.60
N TYR A 50 -10.94 -6.77 12.56
CA TYR A 50 -11.18 -5.48 11.92
C TYR A 50 -10.13 -5.12 10.85
N LEU A 51 -8.83 -5.26 11.14
CA LEU A 51 -7.78 -4.85 10.19
C LEU A 51 -7.70 -5.74 8.95
N PHE A 52 -7.67 -7.07 9.11
CA PHE A 52 -7.59 -7.97 7.95
C PHE A 52 -8.82 -7.86 7.03
N PRO A 53 -10.06 -7.81 7.54
CA PRO A 53 -11.23 -7.53 6.71
C PRO A 53 -11.14 -6.18 5.99
N ALA A 54 -10.71 -5.12 6.67
CA ALA A 54 -10.54 -3.80 6.07
C ALA A 54 -9.49 -3.81 4.94
N ARG A 55 -8.30 -4.37 5.19
CA ARG A 55 -7.23 -4.52 4.18
C ARG A 55 -7.68 -5.39 3.00
N ARG A 56 -8.40 -6.48 3.27
CA ARG A 56 -8.94 -7.36 2.21
C ARG A 56 -9.99 -6.64 1.37
N SER A 57 -10.85 -5.82 1.98
CA SER A 57 -11.84 -5.00 1.28
C SER A 57 -11.17 -3.98 0.37
N LEU A 58 -10.14 -3.28 0.86
CA LEU A 58 -9.36 -2.32 0.06
C LEU A 58 -8.65 -3.00 -1.12
N GLN A 59 -8.04 -4.17 -0.91
CA GLN A 59 -7.42 -4.93 -1.99
C GLN A 59 -8.43 -5.46 -3.01
N ALA A 60 -9.61 -5.89 -2.56
CA ALA A 60 -10.68 -6.33 -3.45
C ALA A 60 -11.23 -5.17 -4.30
N ALA A 61 -11.39 -3.99 -3.71
CA ALA A 61 -11.79 -2.76 -4.42
C ALA A 61 -10.72 -2.29 -5.42
N ALA A 62 -9.44 -2.45 -5.09
CA ALA A 62 -8.33 -2.12 -6.00
C ALA A 62 -8.23 -3.09 -7.20
N ARG A 63 -8.68 -4.34 -7.04
CA ARG A 63 -8.75 -5.30 -8.14
C ARG A 63 -9.96 -4.97 -9.01
N LYS A 64 -9.72 -4.23 -10.11
CA LYS A 64 -10.69 -4.02 -11.20
C LYS A 64 -11.49 -5.30 -11.44
N PRO A 65 -12.82 -5.27 -11.48
CA PRO A 65 -13.61 -6.44 -11.82
C PRO A 65 -13.20 -6.87 -13.23
N ARG A 66 -12.47 -7.99 -13.32
CA ARG A 66 -12.36 -8.72 -14.57
C ARG A 66 -13.78 -9.10 -14.92
N ARG A 67 -14.36 -8.42 -15.93
CA ARG A 67 -15.64 -8.77 -16.54
C ARG A 67 -15.67 -10.29 -16.68
N SER A 68 -16.46 -10.96 -15.83
CA SER A 68 -16.75 -12.38 -16.03
C SER A 68 -17.37 -12.49 -17.42
N PRO A 69 -16.84 -13.35 -18.32
CA PRO A 69 -17.50 -13.63 -19.57
C PRO A 69 -18.75 -14.43 -19.25
N GLU A 70 -19.85 -13.70 -19.08
CA GLU A 70 -21.18 -14.26 -18.98
C GLU A 70 -21.54 -14.87 -20.34
N LYS A 71 -21.93 -16.15 -20.31
CA LYS A 71 -22.66 -16.89 -21.35
C LYS A 71 -21.93 -17.10 -22.70
N ARG A 72 -21.19 -18.21 -22.80
CA ARG A 72 -21.36 -19.11 -23.95
C ARG A 72 -21.93 -20.45 -23.46
N ARG A 73 -23.21 -20.62 -23.79
CA ARG A 73 -23.98 -21.86 -23.68
C ARG A 73 -23.26 -23.00 -24.40
N LYS A 74 -23.38 -24.20 -23.79
CA LYS A 74 -23.47 -25.54 -24.37
C LYS A 74 -22.98 -25.70 -25.83
N GLU A 75 -21.97 -26.55 -26.02
CA GLU A 75 -22.09 -27.76 -26.84
C GLU A 75 -20.96 -28.76 -26.54
N PRO A 76 -21.25 -30.07 -26.41
CA PRO A 76 -20.25 -31.13 -26.30
C PRO A 76 -19.95 -31.72 -27.69
N GLY A 77 -18.69 -31.76 -28.11
CA GLY A 77 -18.35 -32.31 -29.43
C GLY A 77 -16.86 -32.40 -29.72
N SER A 78 -16.26 -33.48 -29.21
CA SER A 78 -15.13 -34.26 -29.75
C SER A 78 -13.76 -33.61 -30.09
N PRO A 79 -12.69 -34.43 -30.05
CA PRO A 79 -11.31 -33.97 -29.88
C PRO A 79 -10.41 -34.07 -31.13
N ALA A 80 -9.28 -33.35 -31.02
CA ALA A 80 -7.96 -33.59 -31.63
C ALA A 80 -7.69 -33.00 -33.06
N PRO A 81 -6.43 -33.03 -33.54
CA PRO A 81 -5.41 -32.01 -33.28
C PRO A 81 -4.77 -31.47 -34.58
N ILE A 82 -4.37 -30.19 -34.63
CA ILE A 82 -3.60 -29.66 -35.78
C ILE A 82 -2.37 -28.90 -35.26
N VAL A 83 -1.25 -29.63 -35.35
CA VAL A 83 0.04 -29.23 -35.93
C VAL A 83 0.43 -27.74 -35.85
N ALA A 84 1.55 -27.55 -35.16
CA ALA A 84 2.56 -26.50 -35.25
C ALA A 84 2.51 -25.53 -36.44
N GLU A 85 2.55 -24.23 -36.11
CA GLU A 85 3.36 -23.27 -36.86
C GLU A 85 3.82 -22.14 -35.91
N PRO A 86 5.13 -21.83 -35.81
CA PRO A 86 5.64 -20.76 -34.96
C PRO A 86 5.42 -19.39 -35.63
N PRO A 87 4.87 -18.38 -34.94
CA PRO A 87 4.82 -17.04 -35.50
C PRO A 87 6.21 -16.39 -35.51
N PRO A 88 6.52 -15.59 -36.55
CA PRO A 88 7.83 -14.99 -36.78
C PRO A 88 8.12 -13.87 -35.78
N VAL A 89 9.41 -13.72 -35.50
CA VAL A 89 10.05 -12.67 -34.72
C VAL A 89 9.62 -11.28 -35.23
N ALA A 90 8.69 -10.64 -34.53
CA ALA A 90 8.30 -9.26 -34.76
C ALA A 90 9.09 -8.33 -33.82
N ALA A 91 10.05 -7.64 -34.43
CA ALA A 91 10.63 -6.34 -34.08
C ALA A 91 10.43 -5.82 -32.65
N GLU A 92 11.53 -5.71 -31.91
CA GLU A 92 11.63 -4.82 -30.75
C GLU A 92 11.21 -3.39 -31.13
N PRO A 93 10.35 -2.72 -30.33
CA PRO A 93 10.11 -1.30 -30.50
C PRO A 93 11.37 -0.49 -30.13
N PRO A 94 11.60 0.65 -30.79
CA PRO A 94 12.77 1.49 -30.51
C PRO A 94 12.73 1.95 -29.05
N ARG A 95 13.81 1.65 -28.31
CA ARG A 95 14.10 2.29 -27.02
C ARG A 95 14.30 3.77 -27.27
N VAL A 96 13.23 4.53 -27.10
CA VAL A 96 13.30 5.99 -26.96
C VAL A 96 14.13 6.24 -25.72
N ALA A 97 15.32 6.81 -25.91
CA ALA A 97 16.14 7.32 -24.84
C ALA A 97 15.30 8.37 -24.08
N ALA A 98 14.84 7.99 -22.89
CA ALA A 98 14.19 8.93 -21.99
C ALA A 98 15.26 9.90 -21.49
N GLU A 99 15.18 11.15 -21.97
CA GLU A 99 15.66 12.30 -21.21
C GLU A 99 15.21 12.18 -19.75
N PRO A 100 15.99 12.66 -18.78
CA PRO A 100 15.67 12.53 -17.36
C PRO A 100 14.45 13.41 -17.06
N ALA A 101 13.26 12.85 -17.30
CA ALA A 101 12.02 13.34 -16.74
C ALA A 101 12.26 13.41 -15.23
N GLN A 102 12.13 14.61 -14.68
CA GLN A 102 12.35 14.89 -13.27
C GLN A 102 11.74 13.76 -12.43
N ALA A 103 12.58 13.14 -11.60
CA ALA A 103 12.19 12.03 -10.76
C ALA A 103 10.88 12.40 -10.07
N PRO A 104 9.83 11.58 -10.22
CA PRO A 104 8.52 11.93 -9.70
C PRO A 104 8.62 12.22 -8.20
N PRO A 105 7.75 13.09 -7.63
CA PRO A 105 7.90 13.61 -6.27
C PRO A 105 8.14 12.53 -5.20
N HIS A 106 7.56 11.34 -5.39
CA HIS A 106 7.75 10.19 -4.51
C HIS A 106 9.18 9.61 -4.50
N GLU A 107 9.92 9.69 -5.60
CA GLU A 107 11.33 9.28 -5.66
C GLU A 107 12.23 10.27 -4.91
N GLN A 108 11.95 11.58 -5.00
CA GLN A 108 12.66 12.59 -4.21
C GLN A 108 12.41 12.42 -2.71
N ILE A 109 11.15 12.22 -2.30
CA ILE A 109 10.81 11.93 -0.90
C ILE A 109 11.55 10.68 -0.43
N ARG A 110 11.55 9.60 -1.23
CA ARG A 110 12.26 8.36 -0.91
C ARG A 110 13.77 8.59 -0.74
N ALA A 111 14.39 9.39 -1.61
CA ALA A 111 15.81 9.72 -1.50
C ALA A 111 16.14 10.46 -0.19
N VAL A 112 15.30 11.43 0.21
CA VAL A 112 15.45 12.15 1.49
C VAL A 112 15.36 11.20 2.69
N PHE A 113 14.41 10.26 2.69
CA PHE A 113 14.29 9.27 3.76
C PHE A 113 15.49 8.30 3.83
N PHE A 114 16.04 7.90 2.69
CA PHE A 114 17.23 7.05 2.66
C PHE A 114 18.46 7.78 3.21
N GLU A 115 18.63 9.06 2.87
CA GLU A 115 19.72 9.88 3.39
C GLU A 115 19.63 10.01 4.93
N PHE A 116 18.44 10.31 5.45
CA PHE A 116 18.20 10.36 6.90
C PHE A 116 18.44 9.01 7.60
N ALA A 117 17.96 7.90 7.02
CA ALA A 117 18.16 6.56 7.56
C ALA A 117 19.65 6.17 7.59
N ARG A 118 20.41 6.62 6.59
CA ARG A 118 21.86 6.41 6.54
C ARG A 118 22.57 7.17 7.67
N GLU A 119 22.25 8.44 7.89
CA GLU A 119 22.85 9.22 8.98
C GLU A 119 22.53 8.64 10.37
N LEU A 120 21.31 8.11 10.56
CA LEU A 120 20.96 7.39 11.78
C LEU A 120 21.76 6.08 11.96
N ALA A 121 22.02 5.36 10.86
CA ALA A 121 22.78 4.11 10.89
C ALA A 121 24.28 4.34 11.14
N GLU A 122 24.82 5.47 10.67
CA GLU A 122 26.22 5.87 10.91
C GLU A 122 26.43 6.46 12.32
N ALA A 123 25.37 6.80 13.04
CA ALA A 123 25.47 7.37 14.38
C ALA A 123 25.83 6.29 15.42
N GLU A 124 27.10 6.26 15.82
CA GLU A 124 27.64 5.25 16.75
C GLU A 124 27.27 5.47 18.22
N ASN A 125 26.82 6.67 18.60
CA ASN A 125 26.52 7.03 19.97
C ASN A 125 25.28 7.91 20.11
N TYR A 126 24.78 8.02 21.34
CA TYR A 126 23.55 8.75 21.65
C TYR A 126 23.62 10.24 21.28
N ALA A 127 24.77 10.89 21.49
CA ALA A 127 24.94 12.29 21.13
C ALA A 127 24.87 12.50 19.61
N ALA A 128 25.46 11.60 18.82
CA ALA A 128 25.36 11.60 17.37
C ALA A 128 23.90 11.40 16.91
N TRP A 129 23.17 10.49 17.55
CA TRP A 129 21.73 10.28 17.31
C TRP A 129 20.90 11.55 17.56
N VAL A 130 21.11 12.21 18.70
CA VAL A 130 20.45 13.48 19.02
C VAL A 130 20.80 14.56 17.98
N HIS A 131 22.06 14.62 17.55
CA HIS A 131 22.47 15.55 16.49
C HIS A 131 21.74 15.31 15.17
N VAL A 132 21.58 14.05 14.74
CA VAL A 132 20.81 13.71 13.53
C VAL A 132 19.34 14.14 13.69
N LEU A 133 18.73 13.88 14.84
CA LEU A 133 17.35 14.28 15.13
C LEU A 133 17.16 15.80 15.15
N THR A 134 18.10 16.56 15.71
CA THR A 134 18.03 18.04 15.69
C THR A 134 18.13 18.63 14.29
N ARG A 135 18.60 17.86 13.31
CA ARG A 135 18.66 18.26 11.90
C ARG A 135 17.45 17.78 11.08
N ALA A 136 16.45 17.15 11.71
CA ALA A 136 15.26 16.64 11.04
C ALA A 136 14.54 17.71 10.20
N ASP A 137 14.52 18.96 10.69
CA ASP A 137 13.90 20.10 9.99
C ASP A 137 14.47 20.30 8.57
N ARG A 138 15.77 20.05 8.38
CA ARG A 138 16.42 20.15 7.05
C ARG A 138 15.84 19.17 6.03
N TYR A 139 15.46 17.98 6.47
CA TYR A 139 14.84 16.97 5.59
C TYR A 139 13.38 17.34 5.29
N VAL A 140 12.68 17.91 6.27
CA VAL A 140 11.30 18.40 6.11
C VAL A 140 11.27 19.56 5.10
N GLU A 141 12.17 20.53 5.22
CA GLU A 141 12.30 21.65 4.27
C GLU A 141 12.57 21.19 2.83
N ARG A 142 13.23 20.05 2.63
CA ARG A 142 13.44 19.46 1.29
C ARG A 142 12.21 18.75 0.73
N VAL A 143 11.29 18.35 1.58
CA VAL A 143 10.10 17.57 1.21
C VAL A 143 8.86 18.45 1.07
N VAL A 144 8.73 19.50 1.89
CA VAL A 144 7.59 20.44 1.85
C VAL A 144 7.34 21.04 0.45
N PRO A 145 8.35 21.46 -0.34
CA PRO A 145 8.15 22.02 -1.68
C PRO A 145 7.60 21.02 -2.72
N LEU A 146 7.50 19.73 -2.37
CA LEU A 146 7.03 18.66 -3.25
C LEU A 146 5.51 18.41 -3.16
N PHE A 147 4.81 19.14 -2.29
CA PHE A 147 3.36 19.10 -2.06
C PHE A 147 2.70 20.40 -2.51
#